data_AF-A0A653BT22-F1
#
_entry.id   AF-A0A653BT22-F1
#
_cell.length_a   1.000
_cell.length_b   1.000
_cell.length_c   1.000
_cell.angle_alpha   90.00
_cell.angle_beta   90.00
_cell.angle_gamma   90.00
#
_symmetry.space_group_name_H-M   'P 1'
#
loop_
_entity.id
_entity.type
_entity.pdbx_description
1 polymer ?
#
loop_
_entity_poly.entity_id
_entity_poly.type
_entity_poly.pdbx_seq_one_letter_code
_entity_poly.pdbx_strand_id
1 'polypeptide(L)'
;MTTRNKTTIKPQMEVIVQFLEENKIIIHGKCHPMQTSQIEEKWRELSEKLNEVPNGARKEIKDWKSFFYQWKSKIKRRAREQRQHISQTGGGGIYMF
;
A
#
# COMPACT_ATOMS: atom_id res chain seq x y z
N MET A 1 8.78 27.54 -8.77
CA MET A 1 7.50 26.84 -8.98
C MET A 1 7.56 25.52 -8.23
N THR A 2 6.96 25.44 -7.04
CA THR A 2 6.97 24.22 -6.21
C THR A 2 5.97 23.23 -6.80
N THR A 3 6.47 22.21 -7.48
CA THR A 3 5.66 21.13 -8.07
C THR A 3 4.94 20.39 -6.94
N ARG A 4 3.65 20.69 -6.72
CA ARG A 4 2.83 19.90 -5.80
C ARG A 4 2.81 18.46 -6.32
N ASN A 5 3.41 17.54 -5.57
CA ASN A 5 3.35 16.10 -5.83
C ASN A 5 1.88 15.72 -6.06
N LYS A 6 1.52 15.34 -7.30
CA LYS A 6 0.16 14.89 -7.63
C LYS A 6 -0.19 13.74 -6.69
N THR A 7 -1.29 13.91 -5.96
CA THR A 7 -1.81 12.88 -5.05
C THR A 7 -2.24 11.68 -5.87
N THR A 8 -1.83 10.48 -5.45
CA THR A 8 -2.28 9.22 -6.06
C THR A 8 -3.80 9.19 -6.09
N ILE A 9 -4.38 9.11 -7.29
CA ILE A 9 -5.82 9.18 -7.51
C ILE A 9 -6.47 7.81 -7.22
N LYS A 10 -7.77 7.79 -6.86
CA LYS A 10 -8.54 6.56 -6.61
C LYS A 10 -8.33 5.45 -7.68
N PRO A 11 -8.37 5.73 -9.00
CA PRO A 11 -8.16 4.67 -10.00
C PRO A 11 -6.74 4.09 -9.98
N GLN A 12 -5.71 4.88 -9.62
CA GLN A 12 -4.36 4.34 -9.42
C GLN A 12 -4.30 3.39 -8.21
N MET A 13 -5.10 3.66 -7.16
CA MET A 13 -5.19 2.74 -6.01
C MET A 13 -5.93 1.45 -6.37
N GLU A 14 -6.99 1.51 -7.18
CA GLU A 14 -7.71 0.32 -7.66
C GLU A 14 -6.81 -0.59 -8.50
N VAL A 15 -6.04 0.00 -9.44
CA VAL A 15 -5.03 -0.75 -10.22
C VAL A 15 -4.02 -1.43 -9.30
N ILE A 16 -3.56 -0.74 -8.25
CA ILE A 16 -2.67 -1.34 -7.24
C ILE A 16 -3.36 -2.52 -6.54
N VAL A 17 -4.60 -2.37 -6.08
CA VAL A 17 -5.34 -3.45 -5.39
C VAL A 17 -5.49 -4.67 -6.30
N GLN A 18 -5.99 -4.47 -7.52
CA GLN A 18 -6.21 -5.55 -8.48
C GLN A 18 -4.88 -6.28 -8.79
N PHE A 19 -3.81 -5.53 -9.01
CA PHE A 19 -2.51 -6.13 -9.30
C PHE A 19 -1.96 -6.93 -8.12
N LEU A 20 -2.24 -6.52 -6.87
CA LEU A 20 -1.84 -7.23 -5.66
C LEU A 20 -2.66 -8.50 -5.41
N GLU A 21 -3.94 -8.50 -5.78
CA GLU A 21 -4.79 -9.70 -5.74
C GLU A 21 -4.27 -10.78 -6.68
N GLU A 22 -3.88 -10.38 -7.90
CA GLU A 22 -3.26 -11.25 -8.90
C GLU A 22 -1.84 -11.66 -8.53
N ASN A 23 -1.05 -10.75 -7.94
CA ASN A 23 0.38 -10.95 -7.67
C ASN A 23 0.69 -10.87 -6.16
N LYS A 24 0.21 -11.86 -5.40
CA LYS A 24 0.47 -11.98 -3.95
C LYS A 24 1.97 -12.01 -3.61
N ILE A 25 2.84 -12.39 -4.54
CA ILE A 25 4.30 -12.44 -4.34
C ILE A 25 4.90 -11.10 -3.89
N ILE A 26 4.30 -9.99 -4.34
CA ILE A 26 4.72 -8.62 -3.99
C ILE A 26 4.35 -8.28 -2.53
N ILE A 27 3.27 -8.86 -2.02
CA ILE A 27 2.78 -8.64 -0.66
C ILE A 27 3.66 -9.36 0.38
N HIS A 28 4.07 -10.58 0.04
CA HIS A 28 4.78 -11.49 0.96
C HIS A 28 6.26 -11.09 1.10
N GLY A 29 6.78 -10.33 0.12
CA GLY A 29 7.93 -9.44 0.29
C GLY A 29 9.28 -10.14 0.30
N LYS A 30 9.44 -11.28 0.98
CA LYS A 30 10.73 -11.97 1.11
C LYS A 30 10.49 -13.42 1.52
N CYS A 31 10.64 -14.34 0.58
CA CYS A 31 10.80 -15.75 0.96
C CYS A 31 12.02 -16.40 0.28
N HIS A 32 12.46 -15.92 -0.88
CA HIS A 32 13.60 -16.53 -1.57
C HIS A 32 14.37 -15.50 -2.42
N PRO A 33 15.72 -15.51 -2.42
CA PRO A 33 16.53 -14.64 -3.30
C PRO A 33 16.19 -14.75 -4.80
N MET A 34 15.76 -15.92 -5.26
CA MET A 34 15.33 -16.20 -6.63
C MET A 34 13.99 -15.54 -7.00
N GLN A 35 13.19 -15.13 -6.01
CA GLN A 35 11.94 -14.38 -6.20
C GLN A 35 12.17 -12.87 -6.23
N THR A 36 13.36 -12.38 -5.84
CA THR A 36 13.67 -10.94 -5.82
C THR A 36 13.58 -10.34 -7.22
N SER A 37 14.17 -11.01 -8.22
CA SER A 37 14.11 -10.56 -9.62
C SER A 37 12.69 -10.57 -10.18
N GLN A 38 11.90 -11.59 -9.84
CA GLN A 38 10.48 -11.67 -10.23
C GLN A 38 9.65 -10.55 -9.59
N ILE A 39 9.93 -10.25 -8.31
CA ILE A 39 9.28 -9.14 -7.61
C ILE A 39 9.65 -7.80 -8.27
N GLU A 40 10.91 -7.60 -8.67
CA GLU A 40 11.33 -6.38 -9.37
C GLU A 40 10.68 -6.23 -10.75
N GLU A 41 10.57 -7.31 -11.51
CA GLU A 41 9.87 -7.32 -12.79
C GLU A 41 8.38 -6.96 -12.60
N LYS A 42 7.74 -7.51 -11.58
CA LYS A 42 6.35 -7.18 -11.24
C LYS A 42 6.17 -5.74 -10.77
N TRP A 43 7.15 -5.18 -10.07
CA TRP A 43 7.17 -3.76 -9.71
C TRP A 43 7.28 -2.86 -10.94
N ARG A 44 8.07 -3.28 -11.93
CA ARG A 44 8.18 -2.57 -13.20
C ARG A 44 6.86 -2.61 -13.95
N GLU A 45 6.25 -3.79 -14.11
CA GLU A 45 4.94 -3.96 -14.76
C GLU A 45 3.86 -3.09 -14.09
N LEU A 46 3.82 -3.07 -12.75
CA LEU A 46 2.89 -2.22 -11.99
C LEU A 46 3.15 -0.73 -12.24
N SER A 47 4.41 -0.30 -12.30
CA SER A 47 4.74 1.10 -12.56
C SER A 47 4.34 1.55 -13.96
N GLU A 48 4.46 0.68 -14.96
CA GLU A 48 4.01 0.94 -16.33
C GLU A 48 2.49 1.13 -16.35
N LYS A 49 1.72 0.19 -15.78
CA LYS A 49 0.25 0.28 -15.64
C LYS A 49 -0.19 1.57 -14.93
N LEU A 50 0.52 1.98 -13.88
CA LEU A 50 0.19 3.20 -13.13
C LEU A 50 0.53 4.50 -13.87
N ASN A 51 1.54 4.46 -14.75
CA ASN A 51 1.96 5.58 -15.58
C ASN A 51 1.10 5.73 -16.85
N GLU A 52 0.41 4.66 -17.26
CA GLU A 52 -0.60 4.65 -18.32
C GLU A 52 -1.91 5.32 -17.90
N VAL A 53 -2.23 5.37 -16.60
CA VAL A 53 -3.46 6.02 -16.10
C VAL A 53 -3.42 7.53 -16.42
N PRO A 54 -4.32 8.04 -17.29
CA PRO A 54 -4.37 9.47 -17.59
C PRO A 54 -4.76 10.27 -16.34
N ASN A 55 -4.19 11.46 -16.17
CA ASN A 55 -4.31 12.31 -14.97
C ASN A 55 -3.72 11.75 -13.67
N GLY A 56 -3.06 10.60 -13.69
CA GLY A 56 -2.37 10.02 -12.54
C GLY A 56 -1.06 10.73 -12.15
N ALA A 57 -0.56 10.42 -10.94
CA ALA A 57 0.81 10.75 -10.57
C ALA A 57 1.78 9.82 -11.30
N ARG A 58 2.69 10.38 -12.11
CA ARG A 58 3.81 9.63 -12.68
C ARG A 58 4.97 9.63 -11.69
N LYS A 59 5.41 8.44 -11.32
CA LYS A 59 6.42 8.21 -10.29
C LYS A 59 7.34 7.09 -10.75
N GLU A 60 8.59 7.14 -10.30
CA GLU A 60 9.53 6.03 -10.51
C GLU A 60 9.13 4.82 -9.67
N ILE A 61 9.65 3.66 -10.05
CA ILE A 61 9.45 2.39 -9.33
C ILE A 61 9.81 2.54 -7.84
N LYS A 62 10.88 3.28 -7.52
CA LYS A 62 11.33 3.53 -6.13
C LYS A 62 10.30 4.32 -5.31
N ASP A 63 9.67 5.32 -5.92
CA ASP A 63 8.61 6.11 -5.31
C ASP A 63 7.34 5.29 -5.12
N TRP A 64 6.99 4.45 -6.11
CA TRP A 64 5.85 3.53 -6.01
C TRP A 64 6.05 2.49 -4.91
N LYS A 65 7.25 1.91 -4.80
CA LYS A 65 7.62 1.02 -3.69
C LYS A 65 7.41 1.73 -2.35
N SER A 66 7.97 2.93 -2.20
CA SER A 66 7.87 3.72 -0.96
C SER A 66 6.42 4.07 -0.61
N PHE A 67 5.65 4.53 -1.60
CA PHE A 67 4.22 4.81 -1.46
C PHE A 67 3.46 3.56 -0.99
N PHE A 68 3.70 2.42 -1.64
CA PHE A 68 3.04 1.16 -1.29
C PHE A 68 3.36 0.71 0.13
N TYR A 69 4.63 0.77 0.56
CA TYR A 69 4.99 0.42 1.94
C TYR A 69 4.29 1.31 2.97
N GLN A 70 4.25 2.62 2.72
CA GLN A 70 3.54 3.57 3.59
C GLN A 70 2.03 3.31 3.59
N TRP A 71 1.44 3.08 2.41
CA TRP A 71 0.01 2.82 2.25
C TRP A 71 -0.42 1.52 2.92
N LYS A 72 0.34 0.43 2.70
CA LYS A 72 0.17 -0.85 3.40
C LYS A 72 0.25 -0.69 4.91
N SER A 73 1.23 0.06 5.40
CA SER A 73 1.38 0.34 6.84
C SER A 73 0.18 1.11 7.39
N LYS A 74 -0.29 2.15 6.69
CA LYS A 74 -1.49 2.90 7.04
C LYS A 74 -2.75 2.03 7.06
N ILE A 75 -2.94 1.15 6.08
CA ILE A 75 -4.07 0.21 6.04
C ILE A 75 -3.98 -0.76 7.22
N LYS A 76 -2.81 -1.35 7.48
CA LYS A 76 -2.61 -2.29 8.58
C LYS A 76 -2.87 -1.61 9.94
N ARG A 77 -2.43 -0.36 10.09
CA ARG A 77 -2.69 0.47 11.27
C ARG A 77 -4.19 0.74 11.43
N ARG A 78 -4.87 1.20 10.38
CA ARG A 78 -6.33 1.41 10.39
C ARG A 78 -7.10 0.13 10.72
N ALA A 79 -6.71 -1.01 10.15
CA ALA A 79 -7.32 -2.30 10.45
C ALA A 79 -7.06 -2.76 11.91
N ARG A 80 -5.93 -2.35 12.52
CA ARG A 80 -5.65 -2.59 13.93
C ARG A 80 -6.46 -1.63 14.83
N GLU A 81 -6.54 -0.36 14.47
CA GLU A 81 -7.35 0.65 15.15
C GLU A 81 -8.83 0.27 15.13
N GLN A 82 -9.36 -0.17 13.98
CA GLN A 82 -10.73 -0.66 13.85
C GLN A 82 -10.98 -1.90 14.72
N ARG A 83 -10.06 -2.86 14.74
CA ARG A 83 -10.15 -4.03 15.63
C ARG A 83 -10.11 -3.65 17.10
N GLN A 84 -9.26 -2.71 17.48
CA GLN A 84 -9.22 -2.18 18.85
C GLN A 84 -10.53 -1.46 19.19
N HIS A 85 -11.06 -0.62 18.31
CA HIS A 85 -12.32 0.09 18.55
C HIS A 85 -13.52 -0.86 18.69
N ILE A 86 -13.54 -1.96 17.94
CA ILE A 86 -14.53 -3.05 18.09
C ILE A 86 -14.33 -3.82 19.40
N SER A 87 -13.08 -3.99 19.84
CA SER A 87 -12.72 -4.69 21.08
C SER A 87 -12.83 -3.82 22.35
N GLN A 88 -12.84 -2.50 22.23
CA GLN A 88 -12.71 -1.55 23.34
C GLN A 88 -14.05 -0.92 23.76
N THR A 89 -15.17 -1.57 23.45
CA THR A 89 -16.51 -1.18 23.96
C THR A 89 -16.91 -1.90 25.26
N GLY A 90 -15.98 -2.59 25.92
CA GLY A 90 -16.19 -3.16 27.26
C GLY A 90 -14.93 -3.07 28.11
N GLY A 91 -14.99 -2.31 29.21
CA GLY A 91 -13.93 -2.29 30.23
C GLY A 91 -13.31 -0.92 30.53
N GLY A 92 -14.09 0.15 30.54
CA GLY A 92 -13.68 1.43 31.13
C GLY A 92 -14.37 1.63 32.48
N GLY A 93 -13.70 1.31 33.58
CA GLY A 93 -14.18 1.69 34.91
C GLY A 93 -13.71 0.80 36.05
N ILE A 94 -12.42 0.89 36.41
CA ILE A 94 -11.99 0.68 37.80
C ILE A 94 -10.91 1.72 38.12
N TYR A 95 -11.35 2.91 38.56
CA TYR A 95 -10.56 3.69 39.50
C TYR A 95 -11.18 3.42 40.87
N MET A 96 -10.56 2.52 41.65
CA MET A 96 -10.89 2.34 43.06
C MET A 96 -10.02 3.30 43.87
N PHE A 97 -10.72 4.09 44.69
CA PHE A 97 -10.36 4.77 45.96
C PHE A 97 -8.96 5.36 46.12
#